data_AF-A0A2K6DFN2-F1
#
_entry.id   AF-A0A2K6DFN2-F1
#
_cell.length_a   1.000
_cell.length_b   1.000
_cell.length_c   1.000
_cell.angle_alpha   90.00
_cell.angle_beta   90.00
_cell.angle_gamma   90.00
#
_symmetry.space_group_name_H-M   'P 1'
#
loop_
_entity.id
_entity.type
_entity.pdbx_description
1 polymer ?
#
loop_
_entity_poly.entity_id
_entity_poly.type
_entity_poly.pdbx_seq_one_letter_code
_entity_poly.pdbx_strand_id
1 'polypeptide(L)'
;MMAATATARVRMRPRCAQALWRMPWLPVFLSLAAAAAAAAAAAAEQQVPLVLWSSDRDLWAPADTHEGHITSDLQLSAYLDPALELGPRNVLLFLQDKLSIEDFTAYGGVFGNKQDSAFSNLENALDLAPSSLVLPAVDWYAVSTLTTYLQEKLRASPLHVDLATLRELKLNASLPALLLIRLPYTASSGLMAPREVLTGNDEVIGQVLSTLKSEDVPYTAALTAVRPSRVARDVAVVAEGLGRQLLQKQPISPVIHPPVSYNDTAPRILFWAQNFSVAYKDQWEDLTPLTFGVQELNLTGSFWNDSFARLSLTYERLFGTTVTFKFVLANRLYPVSARHWFTMERLEVHSNGSVAYFNASQVTGPSIYSFHCEYVSSLSKKGSLLVARTQPSPWQMMLQDFQIQAFNVMGEQFSYASDCASFFSPGIWMGLLTSLFMLFIFTYGLHMILSLKTMDRFDDHKGPTISLTQIV
;
A
#
# COMPACT_ATOMS: atom_id res chain seq x y z
N MET A 1 64.28 -32.66 60.19
CA MET A 1 63.15 -32.87 61.13
C MET A 1 61.85 -32.80 60.35
N MET A 2 60.93 -33.72 60.67
CA MET A 2 59.55 -33.96 60.21
C MET A 2 58.80 -32.79 59.52
N ALA A 3 58.20 -33.01 58.33
CA ALA A 3 56.77 -33.35 58.07
C ALA A 3 55.86 -32.09 58.11
N ALA A 4 54.78 -31.88 57.35
CA ALA A 4 53.92 -32.69 56.50
C ALA A 4 53.00 -31.79 55.63
N THR A 5 52.50 -32.35 54.51
CA THR A 5 51.14 -32.22 53.92
C THR A 5 50.58 -30.90 53.37
N ALA A 6 50.65 -30.79 52.03
CA ALA A 6 49.58 -30.72 51.02
C ALA A 6 48.23 -30.01 51.31
N THR A 7 47.78 -29.18 50.35
CA THR A 7 46.50 -29.38 49.62
C THR A 7 46.50 -28.59 48.29
N ALA A 8 46.21 -29.28 47.19
CA ALA A 8 46.07 -28.72 45.84
C ALA A 8 44.65 -28.20 45.62
N ARG A 9 44.50 -26.95 45.16
CA ARG A 9 43.23 -26.39 44.66
C ARG A 9 43.16 -26.51 43.14
N VAL A 10 42.30 -27.39 42.65
CA VAL A 10 41.84 -27.43 41.25
C VAL A 10 40.83 -26.30 41.06
N ARG A 11 41.08 -25.40 40.10
CA ARG A 11 40.20 -24.28 39.74
C ARG A 11 39.30 -24.69 38.56
N MET A 12 38.03 -24.95 38.85
CA MET A 12 36.98 -25.10 37.83
C MET A 12 36.66 -23.74 37.19
N ARG A 13 36.71 -23.65 35.86
CA ARG A 13 36.26 -22.50 35.04
C ARG A 13 34.78 -22.70 34.67
N PRO A 14 33.92 -21.67 34.71
CA PRO A 14 32.55 -21.78 34.23
C PRO A 14 32.50 -21.53 32.72
N ARG A 15 32.07 -22.53 31.95
CA ARG A 15 31.57 -22.38 30.58
C ARG A 15 30.05 -22.49 30.62
N CYS A 16 29.33 -21.38 30.71
CA CYS A 16 27.86 -21.39 30.55
C CYS A 16 27.32 -20.03 30.05
N ALA A 17 27.90 -19.47 28.98
CA ALA A 17 27.39 -18.24 28.36
C ALA A 17 27.50 -18.23 26.82
N GLN A 18 27.72 -19.37 26.17
CA GLN A 18 27.90 -19.44 24.71
C GLN A 18 26.89 -20.34 23.98
N ALA A 19 25.89 -20.89 24.67
CA ALA A 19 24.97 -21.86 24.07
C ALA A 19 23.70 -21.26 23.43
N LEU A 20 23.32 -20.02 23.76
CA LEU A 20 22.09 -19.38 23.25
C LEU A 20 22.23 -18.75 21.85
N TRP A 21 23.46 -18.55 21.36
CA TRP A 21 23.75 -17.95 20.05
C TRP A 21 23.90 -18.98 18.90
N ARG A 22 23.66 -20.26 19.16
CA ARG A 22 23.79 -21.34 18.17
C ARG A 22 22.46 -21.98 17.77
N MET A 23 21.41 -21.17 17.64
CA MET A 23 20.16 -21.57 17.01
C MET A 23 20.12 -20.97 15.60
N PRO A 24 20.29 -21.75 14.51
CA PRO A 24 20.39 -21.24 13.14
C PRO A 24 19.12 -20.55 12.60
N TRP A 25 18.06 -20.48 13.40
CA TRP A 25 16.72 -19.99 13.04
C TRP A 25 16.43 -18.61 13.61
N LEU A 26 17.06 -18.23 14.73
CA LEU A 26 16.92 -16.91 15.36
C LEU A 26 17.32 -15.72 14.47
N PRO A 27 18.43 -15.75 13.70
CA PRO A 27 18.74 -14.66 12.77
C PRO A 27 17.74 -14.59 11.61
N VAL A 28 17.14 -15.72 11.23
CA VAL A 28 16.14 -15.80 10.15
C VAL A 28 14.82 -15.16 10.59
N PHE A 29 14.35 -15.44 11.80
CA PHE A 29 13.14 -14.81 12.36
C PHE A 29 13.29 -13.29 12.57
N LEU A 30 14.46 -12.83 13.05
CA LEU A 30 14.75 -11.39 13.16
C LEU A 30 14.85 -10.71 11.79
N SER A 31 15.41 -11.40 10.79
CA SER A 31 15.47 -10.88 9.41
C SER A 31 14.12 -10.85 8.70
N LEU A 32 13.23 -11.82 8.98
CA LEU A 32 11.85 -11.84 8.46
C LEU A 32 10.98 -10.76 9.10
N ALA A 33 11.13 -10.51 10.40
CA ALA A 33 10.44 -9.40 11.09
C ALA A 33 10.92 -8.03 10.59
N ALA A 34 12.24 -7.88 10.35
CA ALA A 34 12.80 -6.67 9.76
C ALA A 34 12.39 -6.49 8.28
N ALA A 35 12.30 -7.57 7.50
CA ALA A 35 11.84 -7.54 6.12
C ALA A 35 10.34 -7.25 6.01
N ALA A 36 9.51 -7.76 6.92
CA ALA A 36 8.08 -7.43 6.98
C ALA A 36 7.85 -5.95 7.38
N ALA A 37 8.67 -5.42 8.30
CA ALA A 37 8.66 -4.00 8.65
C ALA A 37 9.17 -3.10 7.50
N ALA A 38 10.12 -3.58 6.69
CA ALA A 38 10.64 -2.86 5.53
C ALA A 38 9.70 -2.93 4.31
N ALA A 39 8.98 -4.05 4.11
CA ALA A 39 8.01 -4.20 3.03
C ALA A 39 6.76 -3.34 3.25
N ALA A 40 6.34 -3.12 4.50
CA ALA A 40 5.29 -2.16 4.83
C ALA A 40 5.70 -0.69 4.59
N ALA A 41 7.01 -0.40 4.53
CA ALA A 41 7.54 0.94 4.32
C ALA A 41 7.82 1.29 2.84
N ALA A 42 7.67 0.33 1.92
CA ALA A 42 8.01 0.50 0.50
C ALA A 42 6.89 1.15 -0.35
N ALA A 43 5.73 1.48 0.24
CA ALA A 43 4.60 2.08 -0.46
C ALA A 43 4.40 3.58 -0.18
N ALA A 44 5.44 4.29 0.28
CA ALA A 44 5.35 5.73 0.55
C ALA A 44 5.89 6.55 -0.63
N GLU A 45 5.22 6.44 -1.79
CA GLU A 45 5.44 7.36 -2.91
C GLU A 45 4.58 8.62 -2.72
N GLN A 46 5.25 9.77 -2.57
CA GLN A 46 4.83 11.11 -3.01
C GLN A 46 3.39 11.58 -2.68
N GLN A 47 2.77 11.08 -1.61
CA GLN A 47 1.40 11.41 -1.22
C GLN A 47 1.33 12.33 0.00
N VAL A 48 0.33 13.22 0.03
CA VAL A 48 0.06 14.15 1.13
C VAL A 48 -1.41 14.03 1.55
N PRO A 49 -1.74 14.03 2.84
CA PRO A 49 -3.12 14.04 3.29
C PRO A 49 -3.79 15.40 3.04
N LEU A 50 -5.08 15.39 2.71
CA LEU A 50 -5.93 16.57 2.59
C LEU A 50 -7.17 16.39 3.46
N VAL A 51 -7.38 17.32 4.38
CA VAL A 51 -8.52 17.36 5.29
C VAL A 51 -9.34 18.60 5.00
N LEU A 52 -10.63 18.43 4.73
CA LEU A 52 -11.57 19.49 4.38
C LEU A 52 -12.71 19.51 5.38
N TRP A 53 -13.11 20.70 5.84
CA TRP A 53 -14.27 20.86 6.71
C TRP A 53 -14.93 22.20 6.47
N SER A 54 -16.24 22.28 6.69
CA SER A 54 -17.01 23.50 6.42
C SER A 54 -18.09 23.72 7.48
N SER A 55 -18.51 24.97 7.62
CA SER A 55 -19.63 25.38 8.47
C SER A 55 -21.01 25.03 7.88
N ASP A 56 -21.10 24.76 6.58
CA ASP A 56 -22.34 24.39 5.91
C ASP A 56 -22.49 22.86 5.79
N ARG A 57 -23.74 22.39 5.63
CA ARG A 57 -24.09 20.96 5.51
C ARG A 57 -24.04 20.50 4.05
N ASP A 58 -23.83 19.20 3.86
CA ASP A 58 -24.05 18.49 2.59
C ASP A 58 -23.27 19.05 1.38
N LEU A 59 -22.04 19.53 1.61
CA LEU A 59 -21.18 20.10 0.56
C LEU A 59 -20.36 19.06 -0.21
N TRP A 60 -20.10 17.91 0.41
CA TRP A 60 -19.21 16.88 -0.14
C TRP A 60 -20.01 15.64 -0.55
N ALA A 61 -19.78 15.15 -1.77
CA ALA A 61 -20.23 13.81 -2.12
C ALA A 61 -19.41 12.76 -1.34
N PRO A 62 -20.00 11.62 -0.96
CA PRO A 62 -19.24 10.54 -0.34
C PRO A 62 -18.09 10.13 -1.26
N ALA A 63 -16.86 10.24 -0.76
CA ALA A 63 -15.69 9.86 -1.53
C ALA A 63 -15.57 8.33 -1.58
N ASP A 64 -15.68 7.76 -2.79
CA ASP A 64 -15.40 6.35 -3.05
C ASP A 64 -13.88 6.09 -2.98
N THR A 65 -13.26 6.34 -1.83
CA THR A 65 -11.83 6.08 -1.61
C THR A 65 -11.65 4.68 -1.04
N HIS A 66 -11.02 3.80 -1.83
CA HIS A 66 -10.55 2.49 -1.37
C HIS A 66 -9.18 2.64 -0.68
N GLU A 67 -8.84 1.72 0.22
CA GLU A 67 -7.51 1.70 0.87
C GLU A 67 -6.40 1.65 -0.19
N GLY A 68 -5.44 2.58 -0.12
CA GLY A 68 -4.32 2.69 -1.06
C GLY A 68 -4.60 3.52 -2.33
N HIS A 69 -5.79 4.10 -2.49
CA HIS A 69 -6.11 4.99 -3.62
C HIS A 69 -5.43 6.36 -3.46
N ILE A 70 -4.70 6.80 -4.48
CA ILE A 70 -4.11 8.16 -4.55
C ILE A 70 -5.04 9.03 -5.40
N THR A 71 -5.52 10.12 -4.82
CA THR A 71 -6.37 11.08 -5.54
C THR A 71 -5.54 11.93 -6.50
N SER A 72 -5.92 11.89 -7.78
CA SER A 72 -5.35 12.70 -8.86
C SER A 72 -5.93 14.12 -8.87
N ASP A 73 -5.30 15.02 -9.62
CA ASP A 73 -5.72 16.40 -9.85
C ASP A 73 -7.18 16.51 -10.36
N LEU A 74 -7.55 15.71 -11.36
CA LEU A 74 -8.89 15.69 -11.93
C LEU A 74 -9.94 15.23 -10.90
N GLN A 75 -9.64 14.20 -10.12
CA GLN A 75 -10.54 13.72 -9.06
C GLN A 75 -10.67 14.74 -7.93
N LEU A 76 -9.56 15.36 -7.53
CA LEU A 76 -9.54 16.41 -6.51
C LEU A 76 -10.43 17.60 -6.92
N SER A 77 -10.33 18.02 -8.19
CA SER A 77 -11.17 19.10 -8.71
C SER A 77 -12.67 18.77 -8.66
N ALA A 78 -13.04 17.52 -8.99
CA ALA A 78 -14.42 17.05 -8.93
C ALA A 78 -15.00 17.00 -7.51
N TYR A 79 -14.17 16.73 -6.50
CA TYR A 79 -14.59 16.80 -5.09
C TYR A 79 -14.75 18.24 -4.59
N LEU A 80 -13.91 19.16 -5.07
CA LEU A 80 -13.92 20.57 -4.63
C LEU A 80 -15.00 21.42 -5.30
N ASP A 81 -15.35 21.13 -6.55
CA ASP A 81 -16.29 21.94 -7.33
C ASP A 81 -17.66 22.16 -6.66
N PRO A 82 -18.35 21.11 -6.16
CA PRO A 82 -19.63 21.29 -5.49
C PRO A 82 -19.53 22.17 -4.24
N ALA A 83 -18.46 22.00 -3.44
CA ALA A 83 -18.25 22.74 -2.21
C ALA A 83 -17.92 24.21 -2.46
N LEU A 84 -17.22 24.53 -3.55
CA LEU A 84 -16.89 25.91 -3.92
C LEU A 84 -18.07 26.65 -4.58
N GLU A 85 -18.99 25.92 -5.22
CA GLU A 85 -20.19 26.50 -5.84
C GLU A 85 -21.34 26.71 -4.83
N LEU A 86 -21.57 25.73 -3.95
CA LEU A 86 -22.68 25.72 -3.00
C LEU A 86 -22.30 26.22 -1.60
N GLY A 87 -21.02 26.12 -1.24
CA GLY A 87 -20.53 26.43 0.10
C GLY A 87 -20.20 27.90 0.33
N PRO A 88 -19.71 28.21 1.53
CA PRO A 88 -19.36 29.57 1.92
C PRO A 88 -18.19 30.10 1.09
N ARG A 89 -18.28 31.38 0.74
CA ARG A 89 -17.31 32.05 -0.15
C ARG A 89 -15.97 32.37 0.53
N ASN A 90 -15.87 32.16 1.83
CA ASN A 90 -14.65 32.33 2.60
C ASN A 90 -13.92 30.98 2.69
N VAL A 91 -12.80 30.87 1.99
CA VAL A 91 -12.00 29.65 1.95
C VAL A 91 -10.68 29.87 2.69
N LEU A 92 -10.42 29.02 3.68
CA LEU A 92 -9.19 28.98 4.45
C LEU A 92 -8.33 27.82 3.98
N LEU A 93 -7.10 28.09 3.57
CA LEU A 93 -6.13 27.07 3.21
C LEU A 93 -4.98 27.10 4.21
N PHE A 94 -4.95 26.11 5.10
CA PHE A 94 -3.85 25.83 6.00
C PHE A 94 -2.83 24.97 5.25
N LEU A 95 -1.69 25.57 4.92
CA LEU A 95 -0.63 24.93 4.15
C LEU A 95 0.58 24.69 5.06
N GLN A 96 0.79 23.44 5.46
CA GLN A 96 1.97 23.04 6.21
C GLN A 96 3.17 22.81 5.27
N ASP A 97 4.39 23.10 5.71
CA ASP A 97 5.57 22.78 4.87
C ASP A 97 5.76 21.26 4.75
N LYS A 98 5.45 20.49 5.80
CA LYS A 98 5.55 19.03 5.84
C LYS A 98 4.43 18.38 6.64
N LEU A 99 3.76 17.39 6.06
CA LEU A 99 2.75 16.56 6.74
C LEU A 99 2.60 15.22 6.02
N SER A 100 2.49 14.12 6.75
CA SER A 100 2.12 12.82 6.19
C SER A 100 1.11 12.08 7.06
N ILE A 101 0.51 11.01 6.53
CA ILE A 101 -0.45 10.17 7.28
C ILE A 101 0.20 9.53 8.51
N GLU A 102 1.50 9.27 8.45
CA GLU A 102 2.28 8.74 9.56
C GLU A 102 2.36 9.72 10.74
N ASP A 103 2.29 11.04 10.50
CA ASP A 103 2.30 12.02 11.59
C ASP A 103 0.98 12.00 12.38
N PHE A 104 -0.15 11.82 11.69
CA PHE A 104 -1.45 11.64 12.35
C PHE A 104 -1.49 10.36 13.18
N THR A 105 -0.94 9.26 12.66
CA THR A 105 -0.89 7.99 13.40
C THR A 105 0.11 8.02 14.57
N ALA A 106 1.25 8.69 14.40
CA ALA A 106 2.30 8.78 15.42
C ALA A 106 1.95 9.77 16.55
N TYR A 107 1.35 10.92 16.22
CA TYR A 107 1.14 12.02 17.16
C TYR A 107 -0.34 12.33 17.44
N GLY A 108 -1.29 11.66 16.80
CA GLY A 108 -2.74 11.84 17.00
C GLY A 108 -3.35 11.03 18.15
N GLY A 109 -2.55 10.32 18.94
CA GLY A 109 -3.07 9.59 20.11
C GLY A 109 -3.95 8.36 19.79
N VAL A 110 -3.86 7.81 18.57
CA VAL A 110 -4.67 6.70 18.04
C VAL A 110 -4.58 5.43 18.92
N PHE A 111 -3.48 5.24 19.65
CA PHE A 111 -3.23 4.07 20.50
C PHE A 111 -3.61 4.25 21.98
N GLY A 112 -4.59 5.12 22.28
CA GLY A 112 -5.16 5.26 23.63
C GLY A 112 -4.58 6.40 24.47
N ASN A 113 -3.58 7.12 23.96
CA ASN A 113 -3.00 8.31 24.62
C ASN A 113 -3.61 9.61 24.05
N LYS A 114 -4.93 9.78 24.18
CA LYS A 114 -5.62 10.99 23.67
C LYS A 114 -5.14 12.29 24.33
N GLN A 115 -4.73 12.22 25.60
CA GLN A 115 -4.19 13.37 26.35
C GLN A 115 -2.88 13.92 25.76
N ASP A 116 -2.18 13.12 24.96
CA ASP A 116 -0.92 13.47 24.34
C ASP A 116 -1.04 13.87 22.86
N SER A 117 -2.26 13.96 22.31
CA SER A 117 -2.52 14.27 20.91
C SER A 117 -2.01 15.65 20.54
N ALA A 118 -1.25 15.74 19.43
CA ALA A 118 -0.78 17.00 18.88
C ALA A 118 -1.85 17.78 18.08
N PHE A 119 -2.99 17.14 17.76
CA PHE A 119 -4.01 17.66 16.83
C PHE A 119 -5.38 17.88 17.52
N SER A 120 -5.36 18.29 18.79
CA SER A 120 -6.57 18.41 19.61
C SER A 120 -7.59 19.43 19.09
N ASN A 121 -7.12 20.56 18.54
CA ASN A 121 -7.99 21.60 18.00
C ASN A 121 -8.56 21.19 16.64
N LEU A 122 -7.76 20.50 15.81
CA LEU A 122 -8.22 19.92 14.56
C LEU A 122 -9.28 18.82 14.77
N GLU A 123 -9.08 17.90 15.73
CA GLU A 123 -10.08 16.86 16.09
C GLU A 123 -11.40 17.53 16.51
N ASN A 124 -11.32 18.52 17.41
CA ASN A 124 -12.50 19.30 17.82
C ASN A 124 -13.15 20.05 16.64
N ALA A 125 -12.37 20.59 15.70
CA ALA A 125 -12.91 21.29 14.54
C ALA A 125 -13.68 20.33 13.61
N LEU A 126 -13.18 19.12 13.41
CA LEU A 126 -13.84 18.09 12.61
C LEU A 126 -15.10 17.54 13.27
N ASP A 127 -15.07 17.32 14.60
CA ASP A 127 -16.23 16.85 15.37
C ASP A 127 -17.36 17.89 15.42
N LEU A 128 -17.01 19.19 15.41
CA LEU A 128 -17.98 20.28 15.43
C LEU A 128 -18.47 20.68 14.02
N ALA A 129 -17.76 20.29 12.97
CA ALA A 129 -18.08 20.67 11.60
C ALA A 129 -19.34 19.94 11.08
N PRO A 130 -20.32 20.66 10.51
CA PRO A 130 -21.50 20.03 9.89
C PRO A 130 -21.20 19.19 8.65
N SER A 131 -20.07 19.45 7.97
CA SER A 131 -19.57 18.61 6.88
C SER A 131 -18.05 18.53 6.89
N SER A 132 -17.51 17.32 6.69
CA SER A 132 -16.08 17.06 6.61
C SER A 132 -15.77 16.00 5.55
N LEU A 133 -14.60 16.12 4.93
CA LEU A 133 -14.08 15.20 3.92
C LEU A 133 -12.60 14.97 4.19
N VAL A 134 -12.19 13.71 4.30
CA VAL A 134 -10.79 13.32 4.56
C VAL A 134 -10.30 12.49 3.38
N LEU A 135 -9.27 13.00 2.71
CA LEU A 135 -8.55 12.30 1.64
C LEU A 135 -7.17 11.91 2.17
N PRO A 136 -6.96 10.62 2.53
CA PRO A 136 -5.73 10.19 3.20
C PRO A 136 -4.49 10.27 2.30
N ALA A 137 -4.67 10.16 0.98
CA ALA A 137 -3.61 10.18 -0.02
C ALA A 137 -4.01 11.00 -1.24
N VAL A 138 -3.42 12.19 -1.37
CA VAL A 138 -3.50 13.06 -2.54
C VAL A 138 -2.12 13.17 -3.16
N ASP A 139 -2.05 13.18 -4.49
CA ASP A 139 -0.80 13.46 -5.21
C ASP A 139 -0.26 14.86 -4.82
N TRP A 140 1.00 14.92 -4.40
CA TRP A 140 1.69 16.18 -4.07
C TRP A 140 1.65 17.20 -5.22
N TYR A 141 1.74 16.75 -6.47
CA TYR A 141 1.69 17.65 -7.63
C TYR A 141 0.30 18.30 -7.75
N ALA A 142 -0.76 17.53 -7.52
CA ALA A 142 -2.13 18.06 -7.50
C ALA A 142 -2.32 19.12 -6.41
N VAL A 143 -1.78 18.87 -5.21
CA VAL A 143 -1.80 19.83 -4.09
C VAL A 143 -1.01 21.11 -4.43
N SER A 144 0.11 20.99 -5.13
CA SER A 144 0.90 22.16 -5.54
C SER A 144 0.14 23.12 -6.46
N THR A 145 -0.83 22.60 -7.24
CA THR A 145 -1.72 23.38 -8.11
C THR A 145 -3.03 23.82 -7.44
N LEU A 146 -3.27 23.43 -6.19
CA LEU A 146 -4.51 23.72 -5.46
C LEU A 146 -4.73 25.22 -5.26
N THR A 147 -3.68 25.98 -4.90
CA THR A 147 -3.81 27.42 -4.65
C THR A 147 -4.21 28.18 -5.93
N THR A 148 -3.64 27.81 -7.08
CA THR A 148 -4.01 28.41 -8.37
C THR A 148 -5.42 28.03 -8.77
N TYR A 149 -5.82 26.78 -8.52
CA TYR A 149 -7.17 26.30 -8.76
C TYR A 149 -8.22 27.09 -7.97
N LEU A 150 -8.00 27.27 -6.66
CA LEU A 150 -8.87 28.05 -5.79
C LEU A 150 -8.96 29.52 -6.21
N GLN A 151 -7.83 30.11 -6.60
CA GLN A 151 -7.78 31.50 -7.09
C GLN A 151 -8.63 31.69 -8.36
N GLU A 152 -8.54 30.75 -9.31
CA GLU A 152 -9.30 30.80 -10.56
C GLU A 152 -10.81 30.66 -10.32
N LYS A 153 -11.21 29.73 -9.45
CA LYS A 153 -12.62 29.44 -9.14
C LYS A 153 -13.28 30.53 -8.30
N LEU A 154 -12.60 31.01 -7.25
CA LEU A 154 -13.14 32.04 -6.34
C LEU A 154 -13.01 33.47 -6.93
N ARG A 155 -12.21 33.65 -7.98
CA ARG A 155 -11.83 34.96 -8.55
C ARG A 155 -11.30 35.94 -7.50
N ALA A 156 -10.67 35.41 -6.45
CA ALA A 156 -10.12 36.17 -5.34
C ALA A 156 -8.61 35.92 -5.24
N SER A 157 -7.83 36.97 -5.01
CA SER A 157 -6.37 36.84 -4.81
C SER A 157 -6.07 36.19 -3.45
N PRO A 158 -5.13 35.24 -3.36
CA PRO A 158 -4.76 34.61 -2.10
C PRO A 158 -4.13 35.64 -1.16
N LEU A 159 -4.79 35.91 -0.04
CA LEU A 159 -4.27 36.77 1.01
C LEU A 159 -3.42 35.91 1.95
N HIS A 160 -2.14 36.23 2.07
CA HIS A 160 -1.27 35.58 3.05
C HIS A 160 -1.55 36.20 4.40
N VAL A 161 -2.04 35.39 5.35
CA VAL A 161 -2.51 35.89 6.63
C VAL A 161 -1.63 35.37 7.75
N ASP A 162 -1.09 36.31 8.52
CA ASP A 162 -0.47 36.06 9.81
C ASP A 162 -1.53 36.26 10.90
N LEU A 163 -1.34 35.65 12.06
CA LEU A 163 -2.32 35.74 13.16
C LEU A 163 -2.67 37.19 13.55
N ALA A 164 -1.70 38.11 13.45
CA ALA A 164 -1.91 39.53 13.74
C ALA A 164 -2.79 40.23 12.69
N THR A 165 -2.59 39.92 11.41
CA THR A 165 -3.38 40.52 10.32
C THR A 165 -4.80 39.97 10.25
N LEU A 166 -5.04 38.73 10.72
CA LEU A 166 -6.39 38.14 10.75
C LEU A 166 -7.35 38.92 11.66
N ARG A 167 -6.86 39.44 12.80
CA ARG A 167 -7.68 40.25 13.73
C ARG A 167 -8.04 41.64 13.19
N GLU A 168 -7.28 42.13 12.22
CA GLU A 168 -7.52 43.41 11.57
C GLU A 168 -8.43 43.27 10.33
N LEU A 169 -8.51 42.05 9.78
CA LEU A 169 -9.30 41.72 8.60
C LEU A 169 -10.75 41.44 8.98
N LYS A 170 -11.65 42.39 8.70
CA LYS A 170 -13.10 42.15 8.76
C LYS A 170 -13.55 41.34 7.55
N LEU A 171 -13.70 40.03 7.74
CA LEU A 171 -14.24 39.15 6.71
C LEU A 171 -15.74 39.40 6.54
N ASN A 172 -16.19 39.40 5.28
CA ASN A 172 -17.59 39.64 4.95
C ASN A 172 -18.18 38.37 4.34
N ALA A 173 -19.41 38.00 4.71
CA ALA A 173 -20.08 36.83 4.17
C ALA A 173 -20.39 36.94 2.66
N SER A 174 -20.38 38.14 2.09
CA SER A 174 -20.83 38.42 0.71
C SER A 174 -19.72 38.46 -0.35
N LEU A 175 -18.45 38.66 0.04
CA LEU A 175 -17.32 38.72 -0.89
C LEU A 175 -16.45 37.47 -0.74
N PRO A 176 -16.02 36.83 -1.83
CA PRO A 176 -15.13 35.67 -1.73
C PRO A 176 -13.75 36.10 -1.23
N ALA A 177 -13.29 35.44 -0.17
CA ALA A 177 -11.96 35.63 0.40
C ALA A 177 -11.22 34.29 0.43
N LEU A 178 -9.99 34.28 -0.09
CA LEU A 178 -9.08 33.14 -0.02
C LEU A 178 -7.96 33.50 0.95
N LEU A 179 -7.96 32.88 2.13
CA LEU A 179 -6.96 33.12 3.18
C LEU A 179 -5.96 31.96 3.17
N LEU A 180 -4.71 32.26 2.85
CA LEU A 180 -3.61 31.32 2.86
C LEU A 180 -2.82 31.47 4.16
N ILE A 181 -2.85 30.44 5.00
CA ILE A 181 -2.18 30.40 6.30
C ILE A 181 -1.05 29.38 6.20
N ARG A 182 0.18 29.89 6.16
CA ARG A 182 1.35 29.04 6.03
C ARG A 182 1.84 28.61 7.40
N LEU A 183 1.81 27.31 7.64
CA LEU A 183 2.21 26.71 8.91
C LEU A 183 3.64 26.18 8.76
N PRO A 184 4.64 26.82 9.40
CA PRO A 184 6.02 26.48 9.18
C PRO A 184 6.36 25.10 9.76
N TYR A 185 7.27 24.39 9.09
CA TYR A 185 7.95 23.21 9.65
C TYR A 185 9.42 23.56 9.91
N THR A 186 9.68 24.37 10.94
CA THR A 186 11.06 24.77 11.27
C THR A 186 11.82 23.62 11.92
N ALA A 187 12.54 22.85 11.11
CA ALA A 187 13.72 22.10 11.55
C ALA A 187 14.98 22.98 11.44
N SER A 188 14.87 24.29 11.73
CA SER A 188 16.02 25.18 11.72
C SER A 188 16.83 24.99 12.99
N SER A 189 17.78 24.03 12.96
CA SER A 189 18.99 24.04 13.80
C SER A 189 18.82 24.07 15.33
N GLY A 190 17.68 23.69 15.90
CA GLY A 190 17.49 23.64 17.35
C GLY A 190 16.46 22.62 17.76
N LEU A 191 16.91 21.52 18.37
CA LEU A 191 16.37 20.71 19.49
C LEU A 191 14.84 20.58 19.76
N MET A 192 13.93 21.06 18.92
CA MET A 192 12.48 20.89 19.10
C MET A 192 12.03 19.58 18.46
N ALA A 193 11.22 18.80 19.19
CA ALA A 193 10.69 17.54 18.69
C ALA A 193 9.59 17.81 17.63
N PRO A 194 9.46 16.99 16.57
CA PRO A 194 8.41 17.15 15.55
C PRO A 194 6.99 17.31 16.12
N ARG A 195 6.73 16.67 17.28
CA ARG A 195 5.49 16.80 18.04
C ARG A 195 5.21 18.24 18.46
N GLU A 196 6.18 18.94 19.03
CA GLU A 196 6.01 20.30 19.57
C GLU A 196 5.67 21.30 18.45
N VAL A 197 6.26 21.10 17.27
CA VAL A 197 5.97 21.91 16.07
C VAL A 197 4.52 21.67 15.61
N LEU A 198 4.08 20.41 15.56
CA LEU A 198 2.72 20.06 15.17
C LEU A 198 1.69 20.58 16.19
N THR A 199 1.99 20.50 17.49
CA THR A 199 1.15 21.09 18.55
C THR A 199 1.06 22.60 18.42
N GLY A 200 2.17 23.31 18.18
CA GLY A 200 2.14 24.75 17.94
C GLY A 200 1.32 25.12 16.68
N ASN A 201 1.41 24.31 15.62
CA ASN A 201 0.60 24.50 14.42
C ASN A 201 -0.90 24.27 14.68
N ASP A 202 -1.25 23.28 15.50
CA ASP A 202 -2.63 23.01 15.92
C ASP A 202 -3.20 24.15 16.80
N GLU A 203 -2.38 24.74 17.67
CA GLU A 203 -2.75 25.94 18.44
C GLU A 203 -3.08 27.13 17.53
N VAL A 204 -2.28 27.35 16.47
CA VAL A 204 -2.57 28.39 15.47
C VAL A 204 -3.91 28.13 14.78
N ILE A 205 -4.18 26.88 14.36
CA ILE A 205 -5.47 26.49 13.77
C ILE A 205 -6.60 26.81 14.75
N GLY A 206 -6.49 26.42 16.01
CA GLY A 206 -7.50 26.71 17.04
C GLY A 206 -7.75 28.21 17.24
N GLN A 207 -6.70 29.04 17.20
CA GLN A 207 -6.83 30.49 17.31
C GLN A 207 -7.52 31.13 16.10
N VAL A 208 -7.21 30.67 14.89
CA VAL A 208 -7.89 31.13 13.67
C VAL A 208 -9.38 30.77 13.71
N LEU A 209 -9.69 29.51 14.03
CA LEU A 209 -11.07 29.03 14.08
C LEU A 209 -11.89 29.71 15.20
N SER A 210 -11.28 29.98 16.35
CA SER A 210 -11.96 30.71 17.43
C SER A 210 -12.26 32.16 17.06
N THR A 211 -11.39 32.81 16.28
CA THR A 211 -11.62 34.17 15.77
C THR A 211 -12.82 34.18 14.81
N LEU A 212 -12.85 33.25 13.84
CA LEU A 212 -13.97 33.11 12.90
C LEU A 212 -15.30 32.80 13.60
N LYS A 213 -15.26 31.94 14.62
CA LYS A 213 -16.42 31.62 15.44
C LYS A 213 -16.94 32.83 16.22
N SER A 214 -16.05 33.72 16.67
CA SER A 214 -16.45 34.95 17.37
C SER A 214 -17.09 35.99 16.45
N GLU A 215 -16.74 35.98 15.17
CA GLU A 215 -17.28 36.89 14.15
C GLU A 215 -18.49 36.30 13.40
N ASP A 216 -18.89 35.06 13.70
CA ASP A 216 -20.00 34.34 13.06
C ASP A 216 -19.92 34.29 11.52
N VAL A 217 -18.69 34.11 11.01
CA VAL A 217 -18.41 34.07 9.57
C VAL A 217 -18.45 32.62 9.08
N PRO A 218 -19.30 32.26 8.10
CA PRO A 218 -19.29 30.93 7.53
C PRO A 218 -18.04 30.74 6.66
N TYR A 219 -17.43 29.56 6.74
CA TYR A 219 -16.15 29.26 6.11
C TYR A 219 -16.02 27.81 5.65
N THR A 220 -15.17 27.58 4.66
CA THR A 220 -14.66 26.27 4.27
C THR A 220 -13.16 26.25 4.49
N ALA A 221 -12.67 25.30 5.26
CA ALA A 221 -11.27 25.16 5.60
C ALA A 221 -10.68 23.89 4.99
N ALA A 222 -9.44 23.99 4.54
CA ALA A 222 -8.64 22.91 3.98
C ALA A 222 -7.28 22.87 4.67
N LEU A 223 -6.88 21.71 5.18
CA LEU A 223 -5.54 21.45 5.72
C LEU A 223 -4.81 20.48 4.79
N THR A 224 -3.65 20.91 4.30
CA THR A 224 -2.76 20.09 3.48
C THR A 224 -1.31 20.52 3.66
N ALA A 225 -0.38 19.84 2.99
CA ALA A 225 1.03 20.20 3.03
C ALA A 225 1.69 20.33 1.67
N VAL A 226 2.76 21.12 1.66
CA VAL A 226 3.66 21.21 0.52
C VAL A 226 4.43 19.91 0.37
N ARG A 227 4.96 19.26 1.40
CA ARG A 227 5.71 18.00 1.19
C ARG A 227 5.32 16.92 2.19
N PRO A 228 5.53 15.63 1.87
CA PRO A 228 5.45 14.59 2.89
C PRO A 228 6.56 14.79 3.93
N SER A 229 6.24 14.62 5.22
CA SER A 229 7.21 14.74 6.32
C SER A 229 8.22 13.60 6.33
N ARG A 230 7.76 12.41 5.94
CA ARG A 230 8.55 11.21 5.71
C ARG A 230 8.46 10.85 4.23
N VAL A 231 9.48 11.22 3.48
CA VAL A 231 9.83 10.47 2.28
C VAL A 231 10.47 9.19 2.81
N ALA A 232 9.93 8.01 2.50
CA ALA A 232 10.71 6.79 2.69
C ALA A 232 12.05 7.05 2.03
N ARG A 233 13.13 7.17 2.82
CA ARG A 233 14.46 7.32 2.24
C ARG A 233 14.60 6.16 1.28
N ASP A 234 14.89 6.45 0.01
CA ASP A 234 15.39 5.44 -0.89
C ASP A 234 16.40 4.62 -0.10
N VAL A 235 16.08 3.33 0.07
CA VAL A 235 16.88 2.38 0.84
C VAL A 235 18.31 2.28 0.26
N ALA A 236 18.56 2.92 -0.88
CA ALA A 236 19.86 3.16 -1.48
C ALA A 236 20.90 3.83 -0.56
N VAL A 237 20.54 4.76 0.34
CA VAL A 237 21.57 5.60 1.02
C VAL A 237 21.95 5.11 2.44
N VAL A 238 21.18 4.19 3.05
CA VAL A 238 21.52 3.61 4.37
C VAL A 238 22.18 2.21 4.25
N ALA A 239 22.29 1.69 3.03
CA ALA A 239 22.95 0.41 2.73
C ALA A 239 24.45 0.54 2.37
N GLU A 240 25.12 1.65 2.67
CA GLU A 240 26.57 1.82 2.41
C GLU A 240 27.50 1.04 3.37
N GLY A 241 26.96 0.24 4.30
CA GLY A 241 27.77 -0.41 5.35
C GLY A 241 27.68 -1.93 5.48
N LEU A 242 26.73 -2.63 4.84
CA LEU A 242 26.61 -4.09 4.95
C LEU A 242 26.24 -4.71 3.60
N GLY A 243 27.25 -5.35 2.99
CA GLY A 243 27.16 -5.93 1.67
C GLY A 243 26.06 -6.99 1.53
N ARG A 244 25.19 -6.74 0.54
CA ARG A 244 24.85 -7.65 -0.56
C ARG A 244 24.34 -6.78 -1.70
N GLN A 245 25.26 -6.39 -2.57
CA GLN A 245 24.96 -5.76 -3.85
C GLN A 245 24.18 -6.79 -4.69
N LEU A 246 22.87 -6.62 -4.83
CA LEU A 246 22.12 -7.33 -5.86
C LEU A 246 22.67 -6.83 -7.19
N LEU A 247 23.32 -7.72 -7.94
CA LEU A 247 23.60 -7.53 -9.36
C LEU A 247 22.27 -7.56 -10.12
N GLN A 248 21.43 -6.56 -9.90
CA GLN A 248 20.37 -6.26 -10.83
C GLN A 248 21.07 -5.61 -12.01
N LYS A 249 21.33 -6.43 -13.04
CA LYS A 249 21.61 -5.94 -14.38
C LYS A 249 20.51 -4.91 -14.68
N GLN A 250 20.86 -3.63 -14.81
CA GLN A 250 19.97 -2.63 -15.40
C GLN A 250 19.43 -3.27 -16.69
N PRO A 251 18.13 -3.64 -16.76
CA PRO A 251 17.59 -4.01 -18.04
C PRO A 251 17.72 -2.74 -18.88
N ILE A 252 18.43 -2.88 -20.00
CA ILE A 252 18.35 -1.97 -21.14
C ILE A 252 16.87 -1.60 -21.26
N SER A 253 16.52 -0.31 -21.19
CA SER A 253 15.13 0.15 -21.32
C SER A 253 14.47 -0.62 -22.46
N PRO A 254 13.58 -1.58 -22.18
CA PRO A 254 12.95 -2.33 -23.24
C PRO A 254 12.13 -1.34 -24.05
N VAL A 255 12.17 -1.45 -25.37
CA VAL A 255 11.24 -0.72 -26.23
C VAL A 255 9.85 -1.17 -25.81
N ILE A 256 9.12 -0.30 -25.10
CA ILE A 256 7.78 -0.62 -24.62
C ILE A 256 6.87 -0.54 -25.82
N HIS A 257 6.48 -1.70 -26.32
CA HIS A 257 5.51 -1.81 -27.39
C HIS A 257 4.09 -1.63 -26.85
N PRO A 258 3.19 -1.02 -27.64
CA PRO A 258 1.79 -0.88 -27.25
C PRO A 258 1.12 -2.27 -27.08
N PRO A 259 0.07 -2.36 -26.24
CA PRO A 259 -0.68 -3.60 -26.07
C PRO A 259 -1.38 -4.01 -27.36
N VAL A 260 -1.56 -5.32 -27.56
CA VAL A 260 -2.39 -5.85 -28.64
C VAL A 260 -3.85 -5.58 -28.29
N SER A 261 -4.52 -4.78 -29.13
CA SER A 261 -5.94 -4.46 -29.00
C SER A 261 -6.76 -5.19 -30.06
N TYR A 262 -7.70 -6.03 -29.64
CA TYR A 262 -8.74 -6.52 -30.53
C TYR A 262 -9.90 -5.52 -30.58
N ASN A 263 -10.08 -4.95 -31.76
CA ASN A 263 -11.03 -3.87 -32.03
C ASN A 263 -12.16 -4.38 -32.92
N ASP A 264 -13.39 -4.09 -32.55
CA ASP A 264 -14.57 -4.25 -33.43
C ASP A 264 -15.10 -2.84 -33.77
N THR A 265 -15.81 -2.22 -32.82
CA THR A 265 -16.21 -0.79 -32.83
C THR A 265 -15.49 0.05 -31.77
N ALA A 266 -14.99 -0.61 -30.73
CA ALA A 266 -14.19 -0.09 -29.62
C ALA A 266 -13.23 -1.20 -29.17
N PRO A 267 -12.13 -0.89 -28.47
CA PRO A 267 -11.22 -1.90 -27.91
C PRO A 267 -11.97 -2.77 -26.89
N ARG A 268 -11.99 -4.10 -27.12
CA ARG A 268 -12.72 -5.05 -26.25
C ARG A 268 -11.81 -5.95 -25.44
N ILE A 269 -10.64 -6.27 -25.99
CA ILE A 269 -9.65 -7.15 -25.36
C ILE A 269 -8.29 -6.49 -25.54
N LEU A 270 -7.58 -6.31 -24.43
CA LEU A 270 -6.21 -5.84 -24.39
C LEU A 270 -5.32 -6.97 -23.87
N PHE A 271 -4.19 -7.17 -24.53
CA PHE A 271 -3.21 -8.20 -24.17
C PHE A 271 -1.79 -7.63 -24.30
N TRP A 272 -0.98 -7.82 -23.26
CA TRP A 272 0.40 -7.37 -23.23
C TRP A 272 1.28 -8.35 -22.44
N ALA A 273 2.53 -8.46 -22.85
CA ALA A 273 3.56 -9.22 -22.15
C ALA A 273 4.94 -8.67 -22.51
N GLN A 274 5.86 -8.62 -21.54
CA GLN A 274 7.26 -8.24 -21.81
C GLN A 274 8.01 -9.31 -22.58
N ASN A 275 7.77 -10.59 -22.27
CA ASN A 275 8.35 -11.72 -22.99
C ASN A 275 7.26 -12.75 -23.27
N PHE A 276 7.08 -13.11 -24.53
CA PHE A 276 6.21 -14.20 -24.93
C PHE A 276 7.03 -15.27 -25.66
N SER A 277 7.45 -16.30 -24.91
CA SER A 277 8.24 -17.40 -25.45
C SER A 277 7.46 -18.71 -25.44
N VAL A 278 7.59 -19.46 -26.53
CA VAL A 278 6.89 -20.73 -26.73
C VAL A 278 7.91 -21.79 -27.12
N ALA A 279 7.76 -22.98 -26.56
CA ALA A 279 8.56 -24.14 -26.91
C ALA A 279 7.69 -25.23 -27.57
N TYR A 280 8.21 -25.82 -28.64
CA TYR A 280 7.67 -27.04 -29.24
C TYR A 280 8.75 -28.10 -29.27
N LYS A 281 8.52 -29.24 -28.60
CA LYS A 281 9.49 -30.35 -28.49
C LYS A 281 10.89 -29.86 -28.07
N ASP A 282 10.93 -29.02 -27.03
CA ASP A 282 12.13 -28.42 -26.43
C ASP A 282 12.89 -27.38 -27.28
N GLN A 283 12.40 -27.03 -28.47
CA GLN A 283 12.89 -25.88 -29.23
C GLN A 283 12.11 -24.62 -28.82
N TRP A 284 12.79 -23.62 -28.28
CA TRP A 284 12.22 -22.34 -27.85
C TRP A 284 12.29 -21.29 -28.97
N GLU A 285 11.20 -20.56 -29.16
CA GLU A 285 11.09 -19.40 -30.04
C GLU A 285 10.48 -18.23 -29.27
N ASP A 286 11.01 -17.02 -29.49
CA ASP A 286 10.52 -15.78 -28.88
C ASP A 286 9.55 -15.08 -29.84
N LEU A 287 8.31 -14.93 -29.41
CA LEU A 287 7.21 -14.34 -30.18
C LEU A 287 7.00 -12.87 -29.86
N THR A 288 7.69 -12.33 -28.86
CA THR A 288 7.60 -10.92 -28.44
C THR A 288 7.71 -9.95 -29.63
N PRO A 289 8.76 -10.00 -30.48
CA PRO A 289 8.89 -9.05 -31.59
C PRO A 289 7.82 -9.26 -32.67
N LEU A 290 7.31 -10.48 -32.83
CA LEU A 290 6.26 -10.80 -33.80
C LEU A 290 4.88 -10.35 -33.31
N THR A 291 4.67 -10.33 -31.99
CA THR A 291 3.38 -10.02 -31.36
C THR A 291 3.19 -8.52 -31.16
N PHE A 292 4.22 -7.85 -30.63
CA PHE A 292 4.14 -6.44 -30.22
C PHE A 292 4.95 -5.50 -31.13
N GLY A 293 5.89 -6.04 -31.92
CA GLY A 293 6.71 -5.26 -32.84
C GLY A 293 6.09 -5.04 -34.23
N VAL A 294 5.00 -5.74 -34.56
CA VAL A 294 4.33 -5.69 -35.87
C VAL A 294 3.00 -4.95 -35.75
N GLN A 295 2.74 -4.02 -36.67
CA GLN A 295 1.55 -3.15 -36.62
C GLN A 295 0.26 -3.86 -37.05
N GLU A 296 0.33 -4.92 -37.84
CA GLU A 296 -0.82 -5.73 -38.27
C GLU A 296 -0.64 -7.20 -37.86
N LEU A 297 -1.23 -7.57 -36.73
CA LEU A 297 -1.25 -8.95 -36.25
C LEU A 297 -2.50 -9.67 -36.78
N ASN A 298 -2.36 -10.93 -37.19
CA ASN A 298 -3.50 -11.71 -37.65
C ASN A 298 -4.36 -12.20 -36.46
N LEU A 299 -5.44 -11.47 -36.17
CA LEU A 299 -6.38 -11.74 -35.10
C LEU A 299 -7.63 -12.54 -35.55
N THR A 300 -7.60 -13.18 -36.72
CA THR A 300 -8.77 -13.90 -37.27
C THR A 300 -9.25 -15.01 -36.35
N GLY A 301 -10.52 -14.95 -35.95
CA GLY A 301 -11.14 -15.90 -35.02
C GLY A 301 -11.28 -15.38 -33.58
N SER A 302 -10.85 -14.15 -33.33
CA SER A 302 -11.14 -13.44 -32.09
C SER A 302 -12.63 -13.09 -32.05
N PHE A 303 -13.22 -13.16 -30.87
CA PHE A 303 -14.65 -12.99 -30.67
C PHE A 303 -14.92 -12.40 -29.29
N TRP A 304 -15.98 -11.61 -29.18
CA TRP A 304 -16.33 -10.92 -27.96
C TRP A 304 -17.85 -10.97 -27.74
N ASN A 305 -18.26 -11.24 -26.50
CA ASN A 305 -19.63 -11.21 -25.99
C ASN A 305 -19.60 -10.91 -24.48
N ASP A 306 -20.70 -10.46 -23.90
CA ASP A 306 -20.79 -10.03 -22.49
C ASP A 306 -20.37 -11.12 -21.48
N SER A 307 -20.55 -12.39 -21.85
CA SER A 307 -20.19 -13.56 -21.03
C SER A 307 -18.93 -14.28 -21.49
N PHE A 308 -18.48 -14.08 -22.73
CA PHE A 308 -17.41 -14.87 -23.32
C PHE A 308 -16.56 -14.06 -24.30
N ALA A 309 -15.25 -14.08 -24.11
CA ALA A 309 -14.27 -13.43 -24.97
C ALA A 309 -13.20 -14.42 -25.41
N ARG A 310 -12.78 -14.32 -26.67
CA ARG A 310 -11.73 -15.15 -27.25
C ARG A 310 -10.77 -14.25 -28.02
N LEU A 311 -9.49 -14.31 -27.68
CA LEU A 311 -8.42 -13.68 -28.44
C LEU A 311 -7.63 -14.76 -29.17
N SER A 312 -7.55 -14.68 -30.50
CA SER A 312 -6.78 -15.61 -31.32
C SER A 312 -5.60 -14.91 -31.97
N LEU A 313 -4.39 -15.42 -31.73
CA LEU A 313 -3.15 -14.95 -32.35
C LEU A 313 -2.66 -16.02 -33.34
N THR A 314 -2.65 -15.70 -34.64
CA THR A 314 -2.21 -16.64 -35.68
C THR A 314 -0.84 -16.25 -36.23
N TYR A 315 0.10 -17.21 -36.21
CA TYR A 315 1.45 -17.06 -36.74
C TYR A 315 1.66 -18.02 -37.91
N GLU A 316 2.05 -17.52 -39.07
CA GLU A 316 2.16 -18.33 -40.30
C GLU A 316 3.41 -19.20 -40.36
N ARG A 317 4.53 -18.73 -39.81
CA ARG A 317 5.86 -19.37 -39.91
C ARG A 317 6.43 -19.74 -38.54
N LEU A 318 5.64 -20.41 -37.70
CA LEU A 318 6.06 -20.85 -36.37
C LEU A 318 6.39 -22.35 -36.39
N PHE A 319 7.65 -22.72 -36.10
CA PHE A 319 8.14 -24.10 -36.22
C PHE A 319 7.84 -24.75 -37.59
N GLY A 320 7.86 -23.96 -38.67
CA GLY A 320 7.61 -24.42 -40.04
C GLY A 320 6.14 -24.68 -40.40
N THR A 321 5.18 -24.31 -39.53
CA THR A 321 3.73 -24.47 -39.76
C THR A 321 2.94 -23.25 -39.28
N THR A 322 1.67 -23.16 -39.69
CA THR A 322 0.74 -22.15 -39.17
C THR A 322 0.26 -22.56 -37.77
N VAL A 323 0.51 -21.73 -36.76
CA VAL A 323 0.12 -22.00 -35.37
C VAL A 323 -0.77 -20.89 -34.85
N THR A 324 -1.89 -21.26 -34.22
CA THR A 324 -2.85 -20.31 -33.65
C THR A 324 -3.01 -20.53 -32.16
N PHE A 325 -2.78 -19.49 -31.37
CA PHE A 325 -3.00 -19.45 -29.92
C PHE A 325 -4.34 -18.81 -29.64
N LYS A 326 -5.24 -19.49 -28.93
CA LYS A 326 -6.56 -18.96 -28.55
C LYS A 326 -6.64 -18.83 -27.04
N PHE A 327 -6.71 -17.60 -26.55
CA PHE A 327 -6.99 -17.27 -25.16
C PHE A 327 -8.49 -17.21 -24.97
N VAL A 328 -9.03 -18.05 -24.10
CA VAL A 328 -10.47 -18.15 -23.85
C VAL A 328 -10.79 -17.59 -22.47
N LEU A 329 -11.55 -16.50 -22.43
CA LEU A 329 -11.97 -15.82 -21.21
C LEU A 329 -13.50 -15.89 -21.06
N ALA A 330 -13.96 -16.07 -19.82
CA ALA A 330 -15.38 -16.11 -19.47
C ALA A 330 -15.67 -15.12 -18.33
N ASN A 331 -16.75 -14.37 -18.46
CA ASN A 331 -17.22 -13.43 -17.44
C ASN A 331 -18.48 -13.98 -16.77
N ARG A 332 -18.46 -14.08 -15.43
CA ARG A 332 -19.53 -14.69 -14.64
C ARG A 332 -19.84 -13.83 -13.42
N LEU A 333 -21.12 -13.67 -13.11
CA LEU A 333 -21.57 -13.05 -11.87
C LEU A 333 -21.44 -14.07 -10.73
N TYR A 334 -20.63 -13.76 -9.72
CA TYR A 334 -20.52 -14.60 -8.53
C TYR A 334 -21.45 -14.07 -7.44
N PRO A 335 -22.45 -14.86 -6.97
CA PRO A 335 -23.46 -14.37 -6.04
C PRO A 335 -22.86 -14.00 -4.68
N VAL A 336 -21.77 -14.66 -4.26
CA VAL A 336 -21.11 -14.40 -2.97
C VAL A 336 -20.43 -13.03 -2.94
N SER A 337 -19.85 -12.60 -4.05
CA SER A 337 -19.17 -11.30 -4.16
C SER A 337 -20.07 -10.20 -4.73
N ALA A 338 -21.26 -10.56 -5.23
CA ALA A 338 -22.18 -9.68 -5.97
C ALA A 338 -21.50 -8.90 -7.10
N ARG A 339 -20.45 -9.48 -7.70
CA ARG A 339 -19.61 -8.84 -8.72
C ARG A 339 -19.36 -9.76 -9.90
N HIS A 340 -19.13 -9.17 -11.06
CA HIS A 340 -18.72 -9.86 -12.28
C HIS A 340 -17.21 -10.13 -12.24
N TRP A 341 -16.82 -11.40 -12.33
CA TRP A 341 -15.44 -11.83 -12.41
C TRP A 341 -15.17 -12.46 -13.76
N PHE A 342 -14.05 -12.07 -14.36
CA PHE A 342 -13.54 -12.73 -15.54
C PHE A 342 -12.51 -13.78 -15.15
N THR A 343 -12.53 -14.90 -15.85
CA THR A 343 -11.59 -16.01 -15.67
C THR A 343 -11.08 -16.44 -17.04
N MET A 344 -9.78 -16.66 -17.18
CA MET A 344 -9.23 -17.30 -18.37
C MET A 344 -9.41 -18.82 -18.20
N GLU A 345 -10.40 -19.41 -18.86
CA GLU A 345 -10.70 -20.84 -18.67
C GLU A 345 -9.55 -21.71 -19.21
N ARG A 346 -9.07 -21.37 -20.41
CA ARG A 346 -8.09 -22.19 -21.13
C ARG A 346 -7.33 -21.40 -22.18
N LEU A 347 -6.12 -21.89 -22.48
CA LEU A 347 -5.38 -21.57 -23.68
C LEU A 347 -5.39 -22.78 -24.61
N GLU A 348 -5.75 -22.57 -25.86
CA GLU A 348 -5.75 -23.60 -26.90
C GLU A 348 -4.68 -23.30 -27.95
N VAL A 349 -3.76 -24.22 -28.17
CA VAL A 349 -2.71 -24.11 -29.20
C VAL A 349 -3.08 -25.03 -30.35
N HIS A 350 -3.39 -24.45 -31.50
CA HIS A 350 -3.73 -25.17 -32.73
C HIS A 350 -2.50 -25.22 -33.63
N SER A 351 -2.01 -26.42 -33.95
CA SER A 351 -0.88 -26.63 -34.87
C SER A 351 -1.09 -27.89 -35.69
N ASN A 352 -1.03 -27.78 -37.02
CA ASN A 352 -1.06 -28.89 -37.98
C ASN A 352 -2.13 -29.97 -37.67
N GLY A 353 -3.37 -29.53 -37.41
CA GLY A 353 -4.51 -30.42 -37.07
C GLY A 353 -4.54 -30.96 -35.63
N SER A 354 -3.49 -30.73 -34.83
CA SER A 354 -3.45 -31.04 -33.39
C SER A 354 -3.83 -29.83 -32.53
N VAL A 355 -4.53 -30.08 -31.42
CA VAL A 355 -4.93 -29.04 -30.46
C VAL A 355 -4.40 -29.40 -29.08
N ALA A 356 -3.55 -28.55 -28.51
CA ALA A 356 -3.11 -28.66 -27.13
C ALA A 356 -3.94 -27.74 -26.23
N TYR A 357 -4.41 -28.27 -25.11
CA TYR A 357 -5.25 -27.55 -24.14
C TYR A 357 -4.48 -27.30 -22.85
N PHE A 358 -4.43 -26.05 -22.41
CA PHE A 358 -3.91 -25.65 -21.12
C PHE A 358 -5.01 -25.01 -20.29
N ASN A 359 -5.26 -25.52 -19.09
CA ASN A 359 -6.19 -24.90 -18.16
C ASN A 359 -5.48 -23.72 -17.48
N ALA A 360 -6.15 -22.57 -17.41
CA ALA A 360 -5.59 -21.32 -16.89
C ALA A 360 -6.43 -20.76 -15.72
N SER A 361 -7.06 -21.63 -14.92
CA SER A 361 -8.07 -21.25 -13.92
C SER A 361 -7.60 -20.30 -12.81
N GLN A 362 -6.28 -20.14 -12.63
CA GLN A 362 -5.70 -19.19 -11.66
C GLN A 362 -5.60 -17.76 -12.22
N VAL A 363 -5.78 -17.59 -13.53
CA VAL A 363 -5.84 -16.27 -14.18
C VAL A 363 -7.29 -15.78 -14.06
N THR A 364 -7.57 -15.04 -13.00
CA THR A 364 -8.90 -14.56 -12.63
C THR A 364 -8.82 -13.17 -12.00
N GLY A 365 -9.83 -12.35 -12.24
CA GLY A 365 -9.96 -11.03 -11.61
C GLY A 365 -11.35 -10.44 -11.75
N PRO A 366 -11.66 -9.35 -11.03
CA PRO A 366 -12.87 -8.56 -11.28
C PRO A 366 -12.89 -8.05 -12.72
N SER A 367 -14.05 -8.11 -13.39
CA SER A 367 -14.21 -7.67 -14.80
C SER A 367 -13.89 -6.20 -15.07
N ILE A 368 -13.87 -5.37 -14.03
CA ILE A 368 -13.50 -3.94 -14.08
C ILE A 368 -11.98 -3.72 -14.13
N TYR A 369 -11.19 -4.72 -13.74
CA TYR A 369 -9.74 -4.65 -13.59
C TYR A 369 -9.04 -5.50 -14.67
N SER A 370 -7.77 -5.20 -14.90
CA SER A 370 -6.89 -6.06 -15.68
C SER A 370 -6.28 -7.12 -14.76
N PHE A 371 -5.89 -8.27 -15.30
CA PHE A 371 -5.10 -9.26 -14.55
C PHE A 371 -3.63 -9.08 -14.89
N HIS A 372 -2.76 -9.03 -13.89
CA HIS A 372 -1.32 -8.86 -14.05
C HIS A 372 -0.54 -9.96 -13.30
N CYS A 373 0.56 -10.44 -13.89
CA CYS A 373 1.41 -11.43 -13.26
C CYS A 373 2.84 -11.44 -13.83
N GLU A 374 3.85 -11.48 -12.95
CA GLU A 374 5.26 -11.46 -13.37
C GLU A 374 5.63 -12.69 -14.22
N TYR A 375 5.14 -13.88 -13.87
CA TYR A 375 5.40 -15.11 -14.63
C TYR A 375 4.13 -15.94 -14.81
N VAL A 376 3.73 -16.17 -16.05
CA VAL A 376 2.67 -17.11 -16.42
C VAL A 376 3.29 -18.19 -17.30
N SER A 377 3.51 -19.37 -16.73
CA SER A 377 4.21 -20.46 -17.42
C SER A 377 3.49 -21.80 -17.31
N SER A 378 3.79 -22.68 -18.26
CA SER A 378 3.38 -24.10 -18.19
C SER A 378 4.40 -25.00 -17.48
N LEU A 379 5.53 -24.43 -17.07
CA LEU A 379 6.64 -25.17 -16.48
C LEU A 379 6.41 -25.35 -14.97
N SER A 380 6.32 -26.60 -14.54
CA SER A 380 6.09 -26.96 -13.13
C SER A 380 7.07 -26.31 -12.14
N LYS A 381 8.32 -26.07 -12.54
CA LYS A 381 9.38 -25.49 -11.69
C LYS A 381 9.21 -23.99 -11.36
N LYS A 382 8.41 -23.24 -12.12
CA LYS A 382 8.27 -21.77 -11.98
C LYS A 382 6.88 -21.33 -11.48
N GLY A 383 6.10 -22.23 -10.87
CA GLY A 383 4.71 -21.95 -10.50
C GLY A 383 3.84 -21.97 -11.75
N SER A 384 3.35 -23.15 -12.13
CA SER A 384 2.57 -23.31 -13.36
C SER A 384 1.14 -22.78 -13.17
N LEU A 385 0.86 -21.56 -13.61
CA LEU A 385 -0.53 -21.09 -13.77
C LEU A 385 -1.24 -21.78 -14.93
N LEU A 386 -0.47 -22.28 -15.91
CA LEU A 386 -0.98 -22.95 -17.10
C LEU A 386 -0.74 -24.46 -17.00
N VAL A 387 -1.81 -25.23 -16.76
CA VAL A 387 -1.70 -26.68 -16.57
C VAL A 387 -2.14 -27.39 -17.85
N ALA A 388 -1.20 -28.08 -18.50
CA ALA A 388 -1.50 -28.89 -19.67
C ALA A 388 -2.46 -30.03 -19.31
N ARG A 389 -3.52 -30.22 -20.12
CA ARG A 389 -4.50 -31.29 -19.93
C ARG A 389 -3.92 -32.68 -20.17
N THR A 390 -2.98 -32.79 -21.11
CA THR A 390 -2.26 -34.03 -21.45
C THR A 390 -0.80 -33.87 -21.09
N GLN A 391 -0.29 -34.71 -20.19
CA GLN A 391 1.12 -34.70 -19.77
C GLN A 391 1.81 -35.98 -20.26
N PRO A 392 3.00 -35.90 -20.90
CA PRO A 392 3.76 -34.69 -21.21
C PRO A 392 3.16 -33.93 -22.42
N SER A 393 3.07 -32.60 -22.33
CA SER A 393 2.70 -31.77 -23.47
C SER A 393 3.94 -31.46 -24.32
N PRO A 394 3.89 -31.62 -25.65
CA PRO A 394 4.99 -31.20 -26.52
C PRO A 394 5.11 -29.67 -26.59
N TRP A 395 4.07 -28.95 -26.18
CA TRP A 395 4.03 -27.50 -26.09
C TRP A 395 4.36 -27.03 -24.68
N GLN A 396 5.20 -26.01 -24.59
CA GLN A 396 5.50 -25.26 -23.37
C GLN A 396 5.43 -23.78 -23.68
N MET A 397 5.13 -22.97 -22.67
CA MET A 397 5.04 -21.52 -22.83
C MET A 397 5.48 -20.81 -21.56
N MET A 398 6.03 -19.62 -21.76
CA MET A 398 6.47 -18.72 -20.72
C MET A 398 6.15 -17.29 -21.15
N LEU A 399 5.24 -16.67 -20.41
CA LEU A 399 4.92 -15.27 -20.49
C LEU A 399 5.54 -14.57 -19.27
N GLN A 400 6.30 -13.52 -19.51
CA GLN A 400 6.84 -12.65 -18.47
C GLN A 400 6.10 -11.31 -18.52
N ASP A 401 5.80 -10.77 -17.35
CA ASP A 401 5.09 -9.49 -17.17
C ASP A 401 3.76 -9.49 -17.94
N PHE A 402 2.95 -10.50 -17.69
CA PHE A 402 1.72 -10.76 -18.43
C PHE A 402 0.59 -9.89 -17.91
N GLN A 403 -0.04 -9.11 -18.79
CA GLN A 403 -1.24 -8.34 -18.49
C GLN A 403 -2.34 -8.59 -19.51
N ILE A 404 -3.56 -8.87 -19.04
CA ILE A 404 -4.72 -9.11 -19.90
C ILE A 404 -5.98 -8.49 -19.31
N GLN A 405 -6.80 -7.89 -20.17
CA GLN A 405 -8.11 -7.37 -19.80
C GLN A 405 -9.12 -7.65 -20.91
N ALA A 406 -10.32 -8.03 -20.50
CA ALA A 406 -11.45 -8.22 -21.38
C ALA A 406 -12.70 -7.60 -20.73
N PHE A 407 -13.77 -7.48 -21.52
CA PHE A 407 -15.08 -7.03 -21.08
C PHE A 407 -15.21 -5.52 -20.87
N ASN A 408 -14.66 -4.99 -19.78
CA ASN A 408 -14.86 -3.60 -19.41
C ASN A 408 -13.60 -2.77 -19.69
N VAL A 409 -13.24 -2.65 -20.97
CA VAL A 409 -12.10 -1.85 -21.42
C VAL A 409 -12.57 -0.45 -21.76
N MET A 410 -11.95 0.57 -21.14
CA MET A 410 -12.25 1.98 -21.35
C MET A 410 -11.07 2.65 -22.08
N GLY A 411 -11.21 2.88 -23.39
CA GLY A 411 -10.13 3.41 -24.23
C GLY A 411 -9.06 2.35 -24.57
N GLU A 412 -7.86 2.77 -24.96
CA GLU A 412 -6.76 1.86 -25.36
C GLU A 412 -5.78 1.55 -24.20
N GLN A 413 -6.18 1.82 -22.96
CA GLN A 413 -5.35 1.61 -21.77
C GLN A 413 -5.94 0.52 -20.87
N PHE A 414 -5.07 -0.16 -20.13
CA PHE A 414 -5.50 -1.10 -19.11
C PHE A 414 -6.09 -0.36 -17.91
N SER A 415 -7.17 -0.90 -17.37
CA SER A 415 -7.66 -0.57 -16.03
C SER A 415 -6.69 -1.06 -14.96
N TYR A 416 -6.95 -0.67 -13.71
CA TYR A 416 -6.19 -1.10 -12.54
C TYR A 416 -5.90 -2.61 -12.54
N ALA A 417 -4.68 -2.99 -12.13
CA ALA A 417 -4.19 -4.35 -12.19
C ALA A 417 -4.56 -5.16 -10.93
N SER A 418 -5.07 -6.36 -11.14
CA SER A 418 -5.26 -7.41 -10.15
C SER A 418 -4.09 -8.39 -10.26
N ASP A 419 -3.15 -8.31 -9.33
CA ASP A 419 -1.95 -9.15 -9.33
C ASP A 419 -2.24 -10.62 -8.97
N CYS A 420 -1.46 -11.53 -9.57
CA CYS A 420 -1.52 -12.95 -9.27
C CYS A 420 -0.92 -13.33 -7.90
N ALA A 421 -0.12 -12.43 -7.31
CA ALA A 421 0.48 -12.64 -6.00
C ALA A 421 -0.42 -12.07 -4.91
N SER A 422 -0.76 -12.90 -3.91
CA SER A 422 -1.38 -12.43 -2.67
C SER A 422 -0.30 -11.98 -1.69
N PHE A 423 -0.56 -10.96 -0.87
CA PHE A 423 0.38 -10.49 0.16
C PHE A 423 0.95 -11.62 1.03
N PHE A 424 0.13 -12.63 1.35
CA PHE A 424 0.55 -13.82 2.06
C PHE A 424 0.03 -15.07 1.35
N SER A 425 0.93 -16.01 1.07
CA SER A 425 0.53 -17.31 0.55
C SER A 425 -0.20 -18.12 1.64
N PRO A 426 -1.03 -19.12 1.26
CA PRO A 426 -1.67 -20.00 2.23
C PRO A 426 -0.68 -20.67 3.18
N GLY A 427 0.52 -21.01 2.68
CA GLY A 427 1.58 -21.58 3.51
C GLY A 427 2.12 -20.60 4.56
N ILE A 428 2.31 -19.32 4.19
CA ILE A 428 2.73 -18.28 5.13
C ILE A 428 1.63 -18.04 6.16
N TRP A 429 0.36 -18.00 5.77
CA TRP A 429 -0.77 -17.85 6.70
C TRP A 429 -0.82 -18.96 7.75
N MET A 430 -0.70 -20.22 7.32
CA MET A 430 -0.69 -21.35 8.24
C MET A 430 0.54 -21.31 9.18
N GLY A 431 1.70 -20.91 8.67
CA GLY A 431 2.91 -20.73 9.47
C GLY A 431 2.81 -19.57 10.48
N LEU A 432 2.26 -18.43 10.06
CA LEU A 432 2.10 -17.25 10.90
C LEU A 432 1.08 -17.49 12.01
N LEU A 433 -0.06 -18.09 11.68
CA LEU A 433 -1.09 -18.44 12.66
C LEU A 433 -0.57 -19.40 13.73
N THR A 434 0.12 -20.46 13.31
CA THR A 434 0.68 -21.46 14.23
C THR A 434 1.81 -20.88 15.09
N SER A 435 2.68 -20.07 14.50
CA SER A 435 3.77 -19.40 15.22
C SER A 435 3.25 -18.42 16.26
N LEU A 436 2.25 -17.61 15.90
CA LEU A 436 1.62 -16.66 16.82
C LEU A 436 0.93 -17.38 17.98
N PHE A 437 0.25 -18.50 17.71
CA PHE A 437 -0.38 -19.32 18.74
C PHE A 437 0.64 -19.93 19.72
N MET A 438 1.74 -20.49 19.21
CA MET A 438 2.81 -21.03 20.07
C MET A 438 3.51 -19.94 20.87
N LEU A 439 3.71 -18.75 20.28
CA LEU A 439 4.26 -17.59 20.97
C LEU A 439 3.33 -17.12 22.09
N PHE A 440 2.01 -17.12 21.87
CA PHE A 440 1.03 -16.81 22.91
C PHE A 440 1.15 -17.78 24.10
N ILE A 441 1.21 -19.09 23.86
CA ILE A 441 1.39 -20.09 24.93
C ILE A 441 2.72 -19.88 25.65
N PHE A 442 3.81 -19.62 24.91
CA PHE A 442 5.13 -19.41 25.48
C PHE A 442 5.19 -18.16 26.36
N THR A 443 4.65 -17.04 25.89
CA THR A 443 4.62 -15.78 26.65
C THR A 443 3.77 -15.92 27.91
N TYR A 444 2.64 -16.63 27.85
CA TYR A 444 1.83 -16.94 29.02
C TYR A 444 2.58 -17.81 30.05
N GLY A 445 3.27 -18.86 29.58
CA GLY A 445 4.12 -19.70 30.43
C GLY A 445 5.25 -18.90 31.09
N LEU A 446 5.92 -18.04 30.32
CA LEU A 446 6.97 -17.16 30.82
C LEU A 446 6.44 -16.15 31.84
N HIS A 447 5.28 -15.55 31.59
CA HIS A 447 4.63 -14.64 32.53
C HIS A 447 4.33 -15.32 33.87
N MET A 448 3.83 -16.56 33.85
CA MET A 448 3.58 -17.34 35.06
C MET A 448 4.86 -17.64 35.84
N ILE A 449 5.96 -18.00 35.15
CA ILE A 449 7.26 -18.24 35.80
C ILE A 449 7.80 -16.95 36.43
N LEU A 450 7.72 -15.82 35.72
CA LEU A 450 8.16 -14.51 36.24
C LEU A 450 7.31 -14.04 37.44
N SER A 451 6.08 -14.54 37.57
CA SER A 451 5.18 -14.22 38.68
C SER A 451 5.40 -15.11 39.92
N LEU A 452 6.31 -16.08 39.87
CA LEU A 452 6.63 -16.90 41.04
C LEU A 452 7.35 -16.06 42.10
N LYS A 453 6.62 -15.75 43.18
CA LYS A 453 7.20 -15.16 44.39
C LYS A 453 7.84 -16.25 45.23
N THR A 454 9.12 -16.13 45.54
CA THR A 454 9.78 -16.99 46.53
C THR A 454 9.24 -16.65 47.91
N MET A 455 8.94 -17.66 48.72
CA MET A 455 8.43 -17.45 50.08
C MET A 455 9.52 -16.78 50.93
N ASP A 456 9.27 -15.55 51.37
CA ASP A 456 10.18 -14.82 52.24
C ASP A 456 9.94 -15.23 53.70
N ARG A 457 10.27 -16.48 54.02
CA ARG A 457 10.36 -16.94 55.41
C ARG A 457 11.15 -18.23 55.51
N PHE A 458 12.46 -18.08 55.62
CA PHE A 458 13.18 -18.99 56.51
C PHE A 458 12.92 -18.45 57.91
N ASP A 459 12.31 -19.27 58.79
CA ASP A 459 12.07 -18.90 60.19
C ASP A 459 13.41 -18.46 60.82
N ASP A 460 13.55 -17.15 61.00
CA ASP A 460 14.66 -16.56 61.72
C ASP A 460 14.58 -17.02 63.17
N HIS A 461 15.65 -17.65 63.67
CA HIS A 461 15.72 -18.18 65.04
C HIS A 461 15.63 -17.07 66.10
N LYS A 462 15.61 -15.80 65.67
CA LYS A 462 15.42 -14.60 66.50
C LYS A 462 14.10 -13.86 66.28
N GLY A 463 13.21 -14.36 65.42
CA GLY A 463 11.86 -13.81 65.26
C GLY A 463 10.97 -14.13 66.47
N PRO A 464 10.04 -13.22 66.86
CA PRO A 464 9.18 -13.43 68.01
C PRO A 464 8.27 -14.66 67.81
N THR A 465 8.16 -15.50 68.84
CA THR A 465 7.37 -16.72 68.81
C THR A 465 5.88 -16.42 68.69
N ILE A 466 5.18 -17.23 67.90
CA ILE A 466 3.73 -17.15 67.69
C ILE A 466 3.03 -17.27 69.06
N SER A 467 2.36 -16.20 69.49
CA SER A 467 1.51 -16.22 70.68
C SER A 467 0.22 -16.97 70.35
N LEU A 468 0.11 -18.22 70.82
CA LEU A 468 -1.16 -18.94 70.83
C LEU A 468 -2.06 -18.30 71.90
N THR A 469 -3.10 -17.60 71.49
CA THR A 469 -4.16 -17.19 72.42
C THR A 469 -4.96 -18.45 72.78
N GLN A 470 -4.78 -18.94 74.00
CA GLN A 470 -5.66 -19.95 74.58
C GLN A 470 -7.07 -19.38 74.66
N ILE A 471 -7.99 -20.03 73.94
CA ILE A 471 -9.43 -19.82 74.10
C ILE A 471 -9.80 -20.47 75.44
N VAL A 472 -10.22 -19.67 76.41
CA VAL A 472 -10.91 -20.12 77.64
C VAL A 472 -12.40 -20.08 77.39
#